data_AF-A0A644XH74-F1
#
_entry.id   AF-A0A644XH74-F1
#
_cell.length_a   1.000
_cell.length_b   1.000
_cell.length_c   1.000
_cell.angle_alpha   90.00
_cell.angle_beta   90.00
_cell.angle_gamma   90.00
#
_symmetry.space_group_name_H-M   'P 1'
#
loop_
_entity.id
_entity.type
_entity.pdbx_description
1 polymer ?
#
loop_
_entity_poly.entity_id
_entity_poly.type
_entity_poly.pdbx_seq_one_letter_code
_entity_poly.pdbx_strand_id
1 'polypeptide(L)'
;MSEMVLLASKDSSKVVTVACPLCGRISRQILKDEYKNSSIAAFRSPHTCPVCGTTFASSSSAESAKYSGSYARYISQGEQSYNADIKTAYTTTQNSNVHGQNSIPTTSERRLAQQVNSTAEKFMICRVAFPGSERSYSYISNDLTNDCPADLKNEVLSAVAALSRITTKERLSTFQAVTIQPLLNKIDTARVRALEEKSELEELQSRYVVLCSVAGVQPEAFSSEGGILEKLRNKVATLEKQVVMQTEQEYISDCVNEVMSEMGYDIIGNRSVTKRSGKRFRNELFSYGDGTAINVTYDSEGQIAMELGGIDRADRIPTSDEANVLREGMESFCSDFRDFEELLKAKGVLIKSRISMAPPTAEYATIINVSDYTITTSKPISEIAVKETRSKAATKRTMQKEDN
;
A
#
# COMPACT_ATOMS: atom_id res chain seq x y z
N MET A 1 20.70 -15.67 -25.43
CA MET A 1 19.76 -14.85 -24.63
C MET A 1 20.52 -13.62 -24.18
N SER A 2 19.94 -12.43 -24.27
CA SER A 2 20.58 -11.21 -23.76
C SER A 2 20.68 -11.30 -22.24
N GLU A 3 21.82 -10.92 -21.68
CA GLU A 3 22.10 -10.95 -20.24
C GLU A 3 22.13 -9.52 -19.70
N MET A 4 21.71 -9.32 -18.45
CA MET A 4 21.96 -8.04 -17.78
C MET A 4 23.41 -7.94 -17.33
N VAL A 5 23.94 -6.73 -17.21
CA VAL A 5 25.32 -6.54 -16.75
C VAL A 5 25.37 -6.55 -15.23
N LEU A 6 26.11 -7.49 -14.63
CA LEU A 6 26.32 -7.55 -13.19
C LEU A 6 27.27 -6.45 -12.74
N LEU A 7 26.82 -5.59 -11.82
CA LEU A 7 27.61 -4.44 -11.34
C LEU A 7 28.18 -4.66 -9.94
N ALA A 8 27.39 -5.24 -9.04
CA ALA A 8 27.80 -5.47 -7.66
C ALA A 8 26.99 -6.59 -7.02
N SER A 9 27.66 -7.39 -6.20
CA SER A 9 27.03 -8.33 -5.26
C SER A 9 27.96 -8.56 -4.07
N LYS A 10 27.42 -9.02 -2.95
CA LYS A 10 28.23 -9.55 -1.84
C LYS A 10 28.34 -11.06 -2.02
N ASP A 11 29.49 -11.63 -1.72
CA ASP A 11 29.64 -13.09 -1.73
C ASP A 11 28.60 -13.75 -0.82
N SER A 12 28.02 -14.85 -1.29
CA SER A 12 26.91 -15.56 -0.63
C SER A 12 25.58 -14.77 -0.55
N SER A 13 25.45 -13.63 -1.24
CA SER A 13 24.18 -12.92 -1.39
C SER A 13 23.35 -13.51 -2.52
N LYS A 14 22.03 -13.62 -2.33
CA LYS A 14 21.08 -13.86 -3.43
C LYS A 14 20.65 -12.58 -4.14
N VAL A 15 21.06 -11.41 -3.64
CA VAL A 15 20.72 -10.11 -4.22
C VAL A 15 21.91 -9.55 -4.98
N VAL A 16 21.67 -9.13 -6.22
CA VAL A 16 22.66 -8.53 -7.12
C VAL A 16 22.17 -7.18 -7.64
N THR A 17 23.10 -6.26 -7.92
CA THR A 17 22.82 -5.03 -8.67
C THR A 17 23.24 -5.23 -10.12
N VAL A 18 22.32 -4.95 -11.04
CA VAL A 18 22.49 -5.20 -12.47
C VAL A 18 22.08 -3.99 -13.31
N ALA A 19 22.71 -3.80 -14.48
CA ALA A 19 22.34 -2.82 -15.48
C ALA A 19 21.69 -3.47 -16.70
N CYS A 20 20.66 -2.83 -17.24
CA CYS A 20 20.13 -3.15 -18.55
C CYS A 20 21.10 -2.64 -19.63
N PRO A 21 21.61 -3.50 -20.52
CA PRO A 21 22.56 -3.06 -21.54
C PRO A 21 21.95 -2.15 -22.60
N LEU A 22 20.62 -2.18 -22.78
CA LEU A 22 19.92 -1.44 -23.82
C LEU A 22 19.60 0.01 -23.45
N CYS A 23 19.16 0.24 -22.21
CA CYS A 23 18.76 1.57 -21.75
C CYS A 23 19.65 2.13 -20.64
N GLY A 24 20.51 1.32 -20.02
CA GLY A 24 21.35 1.74 -18.90
C GLY A 24 20.64 1.81 -17.55
N ARG A 25 19.36 1.42 -17.45
CA ARG A 25 18.64 1.34 -16.17
C ARG A 25 19.35 0.37 -15.23
N ILE A 26 19.54 0.77 -13.98
CA ILE A 26 20.14 -0.07 -12.93
C ILE A 26 19.04 -0.53 -11.96
N SER A 27 19.05 -1.81 -11.59
CA SER A 27 18.09 -2.41 -10.66
C SER A 27 18.71 -3.50 -9.80
N ARG A 28 18.03 -3.85 -8.70
CA ARG A 28 18.39 -5.02 -7.87
C ARG A 28 17.58 -6.24 -8.29
N GLN A 29 18.23 -7.39 -8.48
CA GLN A 29 17.59 -8.66 -8.84
C GLN A 29 17.94 -9.75 -7.84
N ILE A 30 17.06 -10.75 -7.75
CA ILE A 30 17.24 -11.94 -6.91
C ILE A 30 17.68 -13.11 -7.79
N LEU A 31 18.78 -13.74 -7.41
CA LEU A 31 19.32 -14.93 -8.06
C LEU A 31 18.58 -16.21 -7.62
N LYS A 32 18.62 -17.24 -8.47
CA LYS A 32 18.14 -18.59 -8.13
C LYS A 32 18.98 -19.21 -7.01
N ASP A 33 20.30 -19.07 -7.12
CA ASP A 33 21.31 -19.57 -6.20
C ASP A 33 22.13 -18.42 -5.60
N GLU A 34 22.87 -18.67 -4.51
CA GLU A 34 23.77 -17.67 -3.93
C GLU A 34 24.87 -17.27 -4.91
N TYR A 35 25.24 -15.98 -4.90
CA TYR A 35 26.34 -15.48 -5.71
C TYR A 35 27.68 -16.03 -5.20
N LYS A 36 28.37 -16.78 -6.06
CA LYS A 36 29.67 -17.40 -5.78
C LYS A 36 30.76 -16.90 -6.73
N ASN A 37 30.77 -15.58 -6.98
CA ASN A 37 31.71 -14.94 -7.90
C ASN A 37 31.76 -15.59 -9.31
N SER A 38 30.63 -16.12 -9.78
CA SER A 38 30.51 -16.73 -11.10
C SER A 38 30.39 -15.66 -12.18
N SER A 39 30.91 -15.93 -13.37
CA SER A 39 30.83 -15.02 -14.51
C SER A 39 29.39 -14.76 -14.96
N ILE A 40 28.51 -15.74 -14.77
CA ILE A 40 27.09 -15.68 -15.11
C ILE A 40 26.28 -16.10 -13.87
N ALA A 41 25.18 -15.40 -13.61
CA ALA A 41 24.26 -15.69 -12.52
C ALA A 41 22.80 -15.69 -13.01
N ALA A 42 22.07 -16.77 -12.75
CA ALA A 42 20.68 -16.92 -13.16
C ALA A 42 19.72 -16.25 -12.16
N PHE A 43 18.72 -15.53 -12.67
CA PHE A 43 17.69 -14.93 -11.84
C PHE A 43 16.69 -15.97 -11.33
N ARG A 44 16.08 -15.71 -10.16
CA ARG A 44 15.00 -16.54 -9.61
C ARG A 44 13.79 -16.59 -10.54
N SER A 45 13.53 -15.48 -11.24
CA SER A 45 12.50 -15.33 -12.26
C SER A 45 13.01 -14.39 -13.35
N PRO A 46 12.56 -14.54 -14.63
CA PRO A 46 12.91 -13.59 -15.68
C PRO A 46 12.52 -12.15 -15.29
N HIS A 47 13.40 -11.19 -15.60
CA HIS A 47 13.20 -9.77 -15.32
C HIS A 47 12.92 -8.99 -16.60
N THR A 48 11.78 -8.32 -16.67
CA THR A 48 11.45 -7.41 -17.77
C THR A 48 11.82 -5.98 -17.39
N CYS A 49 12.71 -5.36 -18.17
CA CYS A 49 13.14 -3.99 -17.92
C CYS A 49 11.98 -3.01 -18.20
N PRO A 50 11.59 -2.15 -17.23
CA PRO A 50 10.44 -1.25 -17.39
C PRO A 50 10.69 -0.05 -18.31
N VAL A 51 11.93 0.14 -18.78
CA VAL A 51 12.29 1.26 -19.68
C VAL A 51 12.31 0.80 -21.14
N CYS A 52 12.94 -0.35 -21.44
CA CYS A 52 13.04 -0.84 -22.82
C CYS A 52 12.14 -2.06 -23.12
N GLY A 53 11.47 -2.64 -22.13
CA GLY A 53 10.56 -3.78 -22.28
C GLY A 53 11.24 -5.12 -22.53
N THR A 54 12.57 -5.19 -22.59
CA THR A 54 13.30 -6.46 -22.84
C THR A 54 13.34 -7.33 -21.58
N THR A 55 13.13 -8.63 -21.76
CA THR A 55 13.18 -9.63 -20.69
C THR A 55 14.52 -10.36 -20.65
N PHE A 56 15.08 -10.50 -19.46
CA PHE A 56 16.38 -11.11 -19.18
C PHE A 56 16.21 -12.24 -18.16
N ALA A 57 16.93 -13.36 -18.34
CA ALA A 57 16.89 -14.50 -17.42
C ALA A 57 18.16 -14.65 -16.56
N SER A 58 19.24 -13.98 -16.94
CA SER A 58 20.54 -14.04 -16.27
C SER A 58 21.26 -12.69 -16.30
N SER A 59 22.30 -12.58 -15.49
CA SER A 59 23.30 -11.51 -15.54
C SER A 59 24.71 -12.04 -15.75
N SER A 60 25.59 -11.19 -16.27
CA SER A 60 27.00 -11.49 -16.53
C SER A 60 27.92 -10.34 -16.13
N SER A 61 29.11 -10.65 -15.60
CA SER A 61 30.11 -9.67 -15.20
C SER A 61 31.01 -9.16 -16.34
N ALA A 62 30.87 -9.72 -17.55
CA ALA A 62 31.76 -9.47 -18.69
C ALA A 62 31.87 -7.99 -19.09
N GLU A 63 30.80 -7.20 -18.91
CA GLU A 63 30.75 -5.79 -19.30
C GLU A 63 30.69 -4.83 -18.10
N SER A 64 30.87 -5.33 -16.88
CA SER A 64 30.74 -4.56 -15.63
C SER A 64 31.57 -3.26 -15.64
N ALA A 65 32.80 -3.33 -16.16
CA ALA A 65 33.71 -2.19 -16.25
C ALA A 65 33.15 -1.02 -17.07
N LYS A 66 32.40 -1.30 -18.15
CA LYS A 66 31.80 -0.26 -19.02
C LYS A 66 30.75 0.56 -18.28
N TYR A 67 30.13 -0.02 -17.25
CA TYR A 67 29.06 0.60 -16.47
C TYR A 67 29.53 1.16 -15.14
N SER A 68 30.84 1.12 -14.84
CA SER A 68 31.40 1.64 -13.58
C SER A 68 31.03 3.10 -13.29
N GLY A 69 31.13 3.99 -14.29
CA GLY A 69 30.73 5.40 -14.15
C GLY A 69 29.21 5.60 -14.01
N SER A 70 28.41 4.75 -14.66
CA SER A 70 26.95 4.73 -14.49
C SER A 70 26.55 4.25 -13.09
N TYR A 71 27.24 3.23 -12.58
CA TYR A 71 27.05 2.72 -11.24
C TYR A 71 27.46 3.74 -10.17
N ALA A 72 28.58 4.43 -10.34
CA ALA A 72 28.98 5.51 -9.44
C ALA A 72 27.93 6.63 -9.37
N ARG A 73 27.37 7.03 -10.52
CA ARG A 73 26.26 8.01 -10.58
C ARG A 73 25.00 7.50 -9.90
N TYR A 74 24.63 6.24 -10.12
CA TYR A 74 23.49 5.60 -9.46
C TYR A 74 23.63 5.61 -7.93
N ILE A 75 24.85 5.37 -7.41
CA ILE A 75 25.12 5.44 -5.96
C ILE A 75 25.08 6.89 -5.46
N SER A 76 25.65 7.86 -6.20
CA SER A 76 25.75 9.25 -5.74
C SER A 76 24.46 10.06 -5.87
N GLN A 77 23.65 9.79 -6.91
CA GLN A 77 22.40 10.51 -7.21
C GLN A 77 21.16 9.85 -6.57
N GLY A 78 21.29 8.58 -6.15
CA GLY A 78 20.18 7.77 -5.67
C GLY A 78 19.42 7.06 -6.79
N GLU A 79 18.83 5.91 -6.46
CA GLU A 79 18.20 4.98 -7.40
C GLU A 79 17.08 5.63 -8.22
N GLN A 80 16.22 6.40 -7.57
CA GLN A 80 15.05 6.99 -8.21
C GLN A 80 15.44 8.10 -9.20
N SER A 81 16.32 9.03 -8.79
CA SER A 81 16.79 10.11 -9.66
C SER A 81 17.53 9.58 -10.89
N TYR A 82 18.49 8.68 -10.69
CA TYR A 82 19.26 8.10 -11.79
C TYR A 82 18.35 7.39 -12.81
N ASN A 83 17.42 6.56 -12.32
CA ASN A 83 16.53 5.81 -13.21
C ASN A 83 15.46 6.68 -13.89
N ALA A 84 15.07 7.81 -13.28
CA ALA A 84 14.19 8.80 -13.91
C ALA A 84 14.90 9.52 -15.06
N ASP A 85 16.17 9.91 -14.88
CA ASP A 85 17.00 10.52 -15.93
C ASP A 85 17.19 9.57 -17.10
N ILE A 86 17.49 8.30 -16.82
CA ILE A 86 17.62 7.25 -17.84
C ILE A 86 16.33 7.05 -18.62
N LYS A 87 15.17 6.98 -17.95
CA LYS A 87 13.88 6.83 -18.61
C LYS A 87 13.59 8.01 -19.54
N THR A 88 13.90 9.22 -19.09
CA THR A 88 13.72 10.46 -19.88
C THR A 88 14.62 10.44 -21.11
N ALA A 89 15.92 10.22 -20.93
CA ALA A 89 16.90 10.17 -22.02
C ALA A 89 16.58 9.08 -23.06
N TYR A 90 16.17 7.89 -22.60
CA TYR A 90 15.78 6.80 -23.49
C TYR A 90 14.54 7.13 -24.31
N THR A 91 13.52 7.73 -23.70
CA THR A 91 12.28 8.14 -24.38
C THR A 91 12.54 9.23 -25.42
N THR A 92 13.36 10.24 -25.08
CA THR A 92 13.77 11.29 -26.02
C THR A 92 14.47 10.69 -27.24
N THR A 93 15.38 9.75 -27.02
CA THR A 93 16.15 9.10 -28.10
C THR A 93 15.26 8.24 -29.01
N GLN A 94 14.27 7.54 -28.45
CA GLN A 94 13.30 6.76 -29.24
C GLN A 94 12.40 7.69 -30.08
N ASN A 95 11.96 8.82 -29.53
CA ASN A 95 11.14 9.79 -30.27
C ASN A 95 11.92 10.48 -31.41
N SER A 96 13.22 10.74 -31.22
CA SER A 96 14.10 11.27 -32.28
C SER A 96 14.31 10.29 -33.43
N ASN A 97 14.20 8.97 -33.19
CA ASN A 97 14.30 7.94 -34.24
C ASN A 97 12.98 7.73 -35.02
N VAL A 98 11.86 8.30 -34.55
CA VAL A 98 10.55 8.21 -35.22
C VAL A 98 10.29 9.39 -36.18
N HIS A 99 11.08 10.47 -36.11
CA HIS A 99 11.00 11.62 -37.02
C HIS A 99 12.40 12.05 -37.49
N GLY A 100 12.85 11.54 -38.64
CA GLY A 100 14.06 12.06 -39.28
C GLY A 100 14.70 11.23 -40.38
N GLN A 101 13.98 10.96 -41.49
CA GLN A 101 14.62 11.02 -42.80
C GLN A 101 14.47 12.45 -43.33
N ASN A 102 15.56 12.96 -43.90
CA ASN A 102 15.71 14.23 -44.61
C ASN A 102 15.81 15.50 -43.77
N SER A 103 17.04 15.92 -43.45
CA SER A 103 17.70 17.05 -44.17
C SER A 103 19.07 17.37 -43.56
N ILE A 104 20.07 17.53 -44.43
CA ILE A 104 21.39 18.11 -44.15
C ILE A 104 21.26 19.63 -44.39
N PRO A 105 21.75 20.48 -43.47
CA PRO A 105 22.82 21.44 -43.81
C PRO A 105 23.94 21.44 -42.74
N THR A 106 25.18 21.09 -43.10
CA THR A 106 26.32 21.99 -43.38
C THR A 106 26.79 22.91 -42.24
N THR A 107 27.85 22.44 -41.57
CA THR A 107 29.12 23.13 -41.27
C THR A 107 29.12 24.57 -40.74
N SER A 108 29.10 24.70 -39.40
CA SER A 108 29.87 25.66 -38.59
C SER A 108 29.47 25.35 -37.13
N GLU A 109 30.29 24.92 -36.17
CA GLU A 109 31.60 25.43 -35.78
C GLU A 109 32.43 24.30 -35.12
N ARG A 110 33.68 24.16 -35.57
CA ARG A 110 34.73 23.52 -34.77
C ARG A 110 35.13 24.50 -33.67
N ARG A 111 35.25 24.05 -32.42
CA ARG A 111 36.55 23.84 -31.75
C ARG A 111 36.45 23.26 -30.34
N LEU A 112 37.25 22.21 -30.18
CA LEU A 112 38.02 21.77 -29.02
C LEU A 112 37.27 21.42 -27.72
N ALA A 113 37.08 20.11 -27.57
CA ALA A 113 37.35 19.43 -26.33
C ALA A 113 38.76 19.78 -25.83
N GLN A 114 38.84 20.29 -24.61
CA GLN A 114 40.08 20.35 -23.85
C GLN A 114 39.94 19.38 -22.68
N GLN A 115 40.83 18.40 -22.66
CA GLN A 115 41.10 17.55 -21.51
C GLN A 115 41.31 18.43 -20.28
N VAL A 116 40.59 18.16 -19.20
CA VAL A 116 40.94 18.67 -17.87
C VAL A 116 41.25 17.45 -17.01
N ASN A 117 42.54 17.13 -16.95
CA ASN A 117 43.13 16.62 -15.72
C ASN A 117 42.94 17.72 -14.67
N SER A 118 42.24 17.43 -13.57
CA SER A 118 42.50 18.15 -12.33
C SER A 118 42.27 17.25 -11.12
N THR A 119 43.38 16.92 -10.47
CA THR A 119 43.44 16.70 -9.03
C THR A 119 42.93 17.97 -8.35
N ALA A 120 41.67 18.00 -7.96
CA ALA A 120 41.08 19.12 -7.24
C ALA A 120 41.34 18.95 -5.74
N GLU A 121 42.50 19.41 -5.28
CA GLU A 121 42.63 19.86 -3.89
C GLU A 121 41.66 21.03 -3.68
N LYS A 122 40.60 20.79 -2.91
CA LYS A 122 39.66 21.83 -2.49
C LYS A 122 40.29 22.66 -1.39
N PHE A 123 40.68 23.90 -1.69
CA PHE A 123 40.99 24.88 -0.65
C PHE A 123 40.39 26.24 -0.95
N MET A 124 39.80 26.81 0.09
CA MET A 124 39.16 28.11 0.16
C MET A 124 39.90 28.99 1.19
N ILE A 125 40.05 30.31 0.96
CA ILE A 125 40.21 31.38 1.99
C ILE A 125 40.09 32.78 1.35
N CYS A 126 39.52 33.72 2.10
CA CYS A 126 39.32 35.14 1.79
C CYS A 126 40.57 36.03 2.02
N ARG A 127 40.57 37.19 1.34
CA ARG A 127 41.59 38.23 1.19
C ARG A 127 42.49 38.53 2.41
N VAL A 128 43.77 38.18 2.29
CA VAL A 128 44.88 39.07 2.65
C VAL A 128 45.85 39.04 1.48
N ALA A 129 45.96 40.14 0.73
CA ALA A 129 46.93 40.25 -0.35
C ALA A 129 48.31 40.48 0.26
N PHE A 130 49.19 39.48 0.19
CA PHE A 130 50.62 39.70 0.38
C PHE A 130 51.20 40.17 -0.97
N PRO A 131 51.98 41.27 -1.02
CA PRO A 131 52.60 41.69 -2.27
C PRO A 131 53.58 40.61 -2.75
N GLY A 132 53.27 39.97 -3.89
CA GLY A 132 54.17 39.02 -4.58
C GLY A 132 53.62 37.63 -4.95
N SER A 133 52.34 37.31 -4.76
CA SER A 133 51.82 35.97 -5.12
C SER A 133 50.99 35.94 -6.42
N GLU A 134 51.51 35.32 -7.48
CA GLU A 134 50.78 34.97 -8.71
C GLU A 134 49.89 33.73 -8.52
N ARG A 135 48.82 33.80 -7.71
CA ARG A 135 47.82 32.72 -7.66
C ARG A 135 46.40 33.26 -7.68
N SER A 136 45.60 32.65 -8.55
CA SER A 136 44.15 32.82 -8.71
C SER A 136 43.41 32.13 -7.56
N TYR A 137 42.46 32.81 -6.92
CA TYR A 137 41.62 32.29 -5.82
C TYR A 137 40.14 32.62 -6.09
N SER A 138 39.25 31.62 -5.97
CA SER A 138 37.79 31.76 -6.12
C SER A 138 37.06 31.79 -4.76
N TYR A 139 35.96 32.54 -4.72
CA TYR A 139 35.30 33.11 -3.53
C TYR A 139 34.37 32.15 -2.75
N ILE A 140 34.51 32.12 -1.42
CA ILE A 140 33.64 31.42 -0.45
C ILE A 140 32.24 32.06 -0.32
N SER A 141 32.12 33.36 -0.58
CA SER A 141 31.04 34.18 0.02
C SER A 141 29.65 33.94 -0.55
N ASN A 142 29.51 33.46 -1.78
CA ASN A 142 28.22 33.43 -2.46
C ASN A 142 27.52 32.06 -2.40
N ASP A 143 28.28 30.96 -2.40
CA ASP A 143 27.70 29.61 -2.38
C ASP A 143 27.28 29.17 -0.96
N LEU A 144 27.97 29.67 0.07
CA LEU A 144 27.65 29.39 1.47
C LEU A 144 26.49 30.24 2.03
N THR A 145 26.05 31.30 1.34
CA THR A 145 24.96 32.15 1.81
C THR A 145 23.61 31.80 1.18
N ASN A 146 23.61 31.29 -0.05
CA ASN A 146 22.39 30.88 -0.75
C ASN A 146 21.89 29.47 -0.37
N ASP A 147 22.80 28.50 -0.17
CA ASP A 147 22.45 27.12 0.20
C ASP A 147 22.69 26.80 1.68
N CYS A 148 22.57 27.81 2.55
CA CYS A 148 22.68 27.65 4.00
C CYS A 148 21.32 27.38 4.63
N PRO A 149 21.19 26.33 5.47
CA PRO A 149 20.05 26.13 6.36
C PRO A 149 19.71 27.42 7.12
N ALA A 150 18.42 27.74 7.22
CA ALA A 150 17.96 29.03 7.73
C ALA A 150 18.44 29.32 9.16
N ASP A 151 18.53 28.27 9.97
CA ASP A 151 19.02 28.26 11.35
C ASP A 151 20.53 28.55 11.47
N LEU A 152 21.32 28.22 10.44
CA LEU A 152 22.78 28.43 10.42
C LEU A 152 23.22 29.73 9.71
N LYS A 153 22.30 30.45 9.05
CA LYS A 153 22.64 31.68 8.30
C LYS A 153 23.34 32.73 9.17
N ASN A 154 22.88 32.91 10.41
CA ASN A 154 23.48 33.87 11.33
C ASN A 154 24.89 33.47 11.77
N GLU A 155 25.14 32.16 11.99
CA GLU A 155 26.48 31.64 12.29
C GLU A 155 27.43 31.85 11.11
N VAL A 156 26.98 31.61 9.88
CA VAL A 156 27.74 31.86 8.65
C VAL A 156 28.07 33.33 8.48
N LEU A 157 27.10 34.23 8.63
CA LEU A 157 27.34 35.67 8.54
C LEU A 157 28.35 36.15 9.59
N SER A 158 28.25 35.65 10.82
CA SER A 158 29.20 35.96 11.90
C SER A 158 30.61 35.46 11.57
N ALA A 159 30.75 34.25 11.04
CA ALA A 159 32.04 33.68 10.63
C ALA A 159 32.67 34.47 9.47
N VAL A 160 31.88 34.90 8.49
CA VAL A 160 32.34 35.75 7.38
C VAL A 160 32.82 37.11 7.89
N ALA A 161 32.09 37.73 8.82
CA ALA A 161 32.51 38.99 9.44
C ALA A 161 33.81 38.83 10.24
N ALA A 162 33.96 37.75 11.01
CA ALA A 162 35.18 37.46 11.77
C ALA A 162 36.39 37.24 10.86
N LEU A 163 36.22 36.53 9.74
CA LEU A 163 37.27 36.25 8.77
C LEU A 163 37.90 37.54 8.20
N SER A 164 37.09 38.57 7.94
CA SER A 164 37.57 39.87 7.41
C SER A 164 38.52 40.63 8.34
N ARG A 165 38.60 40.25 9.61
CA ARG A 165 39.44 40.92 10.63
C ARG A 165 40.77 40.19 10.87
N ILE A 166 41.02 39.07 10.20
CA ILE A 166 42.22 38.26 10.39
C ILE A 166 43.33 38.75 9.44
N THR A 167 44.49 39.09 10.00
CA THR A 167 45.62 39.68 9.27
C THR A 167 46.87 38.81 9.26
N THR A 168 46.91 37.71 10.02
CA THR A 168 48.09 36.83 10.14
C THR A 168 47.78 35.38 9.78
N LYS A 169 48.80 34.66 9.29
CA LYS A 169 48.67 33.29 8.80
C LYS A 169 48.37 32.28 9.92
N GLU A 170 48.95 32.45 11.10
CA GLU A 170 48.76 31.56 12.25
C GLU A 170 47.31 31.66 12.77
N ARG A 171 46.77 32.88 12.84
CA ARG A 171 45.38 33.11 13.26
C ARG A 171 44.39 32.59 12.22
N LEU A 172 44.72 32.71 10.95
CA LEU A 172 43.93 32.16 9.85
C LEU A 172 43.84 30.62 9.93
N SER A 173 44.97 29.95 10.14
CA SER A 173 45.02 28.49 10.31
C SER A 173 44.18 28.04 11.52
N THR A 174 44.27 28.76 12.64
CA THR A 174 43.49 28.47 13.85
C THR A 174 41.99 28.68 13.61
N PHE A 175 41.62 29.79 12.96
CA PHE A 175 40.23 30.10 12.63
C PHE A 175 39.61 29.09 11.67
N GLN A 176 40.38 28.62 10.69
CA GLN A 176 39.95 27.55 9.79
C GLN A 176 39.62 26.27 10.56
N ALA A 177 40.49 25.84 11.47
CA ALA A 177 40.31 24.60 12.23
C ALA A 177 39.16 24.69 13.26
N VAL A 178 39.01 25.82 13.95
CA VAL A 178 38.11 25.93 15.11
C VAL A 178 36.74 26.53 14.75
N THR A 179 36.63 27.32 13.69
CA THR A 179 35.38 27.99 13.32
C THR A 179 34.84 27.47 12.00
N ILE A 180 35.65 27.46 10.94
CA ILE A 180 35.17 27.09 9.61
C ILE A 180 34.85 25.60 9.50
N GLN A 181 35.76 24.71 9.92
CA GLN A 181 35.52 23.26 9.81
C GLN A 181 34.29 22.78 10.59
N PRO A 182 34.05 23.17 11.87
CA PRO A 182 32.84 22.79 12.57
C PRO A 182 31.56 23.36 11.93
N LEU A 183 31.61 24.59 11.41
CA LEU A 183 30.47 25.21 10.75
C LEU A 183 30.12 24.49 9.44
N LEU A 184 31.12 24.10 8.64
CA LEU A 184 30.91 23.28 7.45
C LEU A 184 30.27 21.94 7.82
N ASN A 185 30.76 21.27 8.86
CA ASN A 185 30.15 20.02 9.34
C ASN A 185 28.69 20.20 9.77
N LYS A 186 28.35 21.30 10.44
CA LYS A 186 26.95 21.62 10.79
C LYS A 186 26.08 21.80 9.56
N ILE A 187 26.57 22.53 8.55
CA ILE A 187 25.86 22.78 7.29
C ILE A 187 25.63 21.46 6.54
N ASP A 188 26.66 20.63 6.41
CA ASP A 188 26.55 19.32 5.76
C ASP A 188 25.56 18.42 6.49
N THR A 189 25.59 18.39 7.83
CA THR A 189 24.64 17.63 8.66
C THR A 189 23.20 18.09 8.43
N ALA A 190 22.96 19.40 8.41
CA ALA A 190 21.63 19.96 8.19
C ALA A 190 21.14 19.73 6.75
N ARG A 191 22.02 19.74 5.75
CA ARG A 191 21.69 19.36 4.38
C ARG A 191 21.27 17.91 4.26
N VAL A 192 22.01 17.00 4.90
CA VAL A 192 21.65 15.57 4.96
C VAL A 192 20.28 15.40 5.60
N ARG A 193 20.03 16.04 6.75
CA ARG A 193 18.71 15.99 7.42
C ARG A 193 17.58 16.50 6.53
N ALA A 194 17.76 17.63 5.85
CA ALA A 194 16.74 18.18 4.96
C ALA A 194 16.44 17.27 3.76
N LEU A 195 17.46 16.57 3.23
CA LEU A 195 17.28 15.56 2.19
C LEU A 195 16.52 14.33 2.71
N GLU A 196 16.84 13.87 3.92
CA GLU A 196 16.14 12.75 4.58
C GLU A 196 14.67 13.10 4.87
N GLU A 197 14.40 14.27 5.44
CA GLU A 197 13.03 14.75 5.71
C GLU A 197 12.21 14.89 4.42
N LYS A 198 12.82 15.40 3.34
CA LYS A 198 12.18 15.48 2.03
C LYS A 198 11.87 14.09 1.48
N SER A 199 12.83 13.16 1.55
CA SER A 199 12.63 11.78 1.10
C SER A 199 11.52 11.09 1.88
N GLU A 200 11.49 11.25 3.20
CA GLU A 200 10.44 10.68 4.04
C GLU A 200 9.06 11.28 3.71
N LEU A 201 8.99 12.59 3.49
CA LEU A 201 7.76 13.24 3.10
C LEU A 201 7.21 12.69 1.77
N GLU A 202 8.07 12.52 0.77
CA GLU A 202 7.69 11.95 -0.54
C GLU A 202 7.19 10.50 -0.41
N GLU A 203 7.85 9.68 0.41
CA GLU A 203 7.43 8.30 0.70
C GLU A 203 6.08 8.26 1.41
N LEU A 204 5.92 9.03 2.48
CA LEU A 204 4.68 9.09 3.25
C LEU A 204 3.52 9.62 2.42
N GLN A 205 3.75 10.61 1.53
CA GLN A 205 2.71 11.14 0.65
C GLN A 205 2.25 10.07 -0.34
N SER A 206 3.20 9.35 -0.93
CA SER A 206 2.89 8.25 -1.85
C SER A 206 2.10 7.15 -1.16
N ARG A 207 2.53 6.74 0.05
CA ARG A 207 1.85 5.73 0.86
C ARG A 207 0.45 6.17 1.28
N TYR A 208 0.29 7.43 1.70
CA TYR A 208 -1.00 8.01 2.07
C TYR A 208 -2.00 7.96 0.90
N VAL A 209 -1.59 8.36 -0.30
CA VAL A 209 -2.47 8.33 -1.49
C VAL A 209 -2.92 6.90 -1.81
N VAL A 210 -2.01 5.93 -1.76
CA VAL A 210 -2.35 4.52 -1.97
C VAL A 210 -3.34 4.03 -0.91
N LEU A 211 -3.07 4.29 0.37
CA LEU A 211 -3.95 3.89 1.46
C LEU A 211 -5.34 4.53 1.38
N CYS A 212 -5.43 5.81 0.99
CA CYS A 212 -6.69 6.48 0.70
C CYS A 212 -7.48 5.77 -0.40
N SER A 213 -6.81 5.39 -1.49
CA SER A 213 -7.44 4.66 -2.59
C SER A 213 -7.98 3.31 -2.15
N VAL A 214 -7.22 2.55 -1.35
CA VAL A 214 -7.66 1.24 -0.84
C VAL A 214 -8.82 1.41 0.14
N ALA A 215 -8.74 2.40 1.03
CA ALA A 215 -9.78 2.66 2.03
C ALA A 215 -11.06 3.31 1.45
N GLY A 216 -11.06 3.70 0.17
CA GLY A 216 -12.17 4.41 -0.47
C GLY A 216 -12.36 5.85 0.02
N VAL A 217 -11.31 6.47 0.56
CA VAL A 217 -11.32 7.83 1.11
C VAL A 217 -10.61 8.80 0.16
N GLN A 218 -11.13 10.02 0.01
CA GLN A 218 -10.47 11.04 -0.81
C GLN A 218 -9.25 11.63 -0.09
N PRO A 219 -8.08 11.72 -0.75
CA PRO A 219 -6.91 12.33 -0.14
C PRO A 219 -7.13 13.83 0.12
N GLU A 220 -6.95 14.25 1.36
CA GLU A 220 -6.85 15.67 1.68
C GLU A 220 -5.55 16.31 1.17
N ALA A 221 -5.64 17.56 0.74
CA ALA A 221 -4.47 18.36 0.39
C ALA A 221 -3.77 18.86 1.66
N PHE A 222 -2.45 18.69 1.73
CA PHE A 222 -1.64 19.23 2.82
C PHE A 222 -1.10 20.61 2.42
N SER A 223 -1.53 21.65 3.13
CA SER A 223 -0.95 22.99 3.03
C SER A 223 0.45 23.01 3.65
N SER A 224 1.34 23.86 3.11
CA SER A 224 2.76 24.02 3.48
C SER A 224 3.01 24.63 4.88
N GLU A 225 2.19 24.29 5.87
CA GLU A 225 2.34 24.70 7.26
C GLU A 225 3.33 23.78 8.01
N GLY A 226 3.87 24.24 9.15
CA GLY A 226 4.74 23.41 9.97
C GLY A 226 4.07 22.11 10.43
N GLY A 227 4.86 21.04 10.56
CA GLY A 227 4.40 19.74 11.10
C GLY A 227 3.61 18.86 10.12
N ILE A 228 3.76 19.07 8.81
CA ILE A 228 3.16 18.19 7.78
C ILE A 228 3.60 16.73 7.97
N LEU A 229 4.87 16.52 8.30
CA LEU A 229 5.46 15.19 8.46
C LEU A 229 4.72 14.41 9.57
N GLU A 230 4.56 14.99 10.76
CA GLU A 230 3.82 14.37 11.86
C GLU A 230 2.35 14.14 11.53
N LYS A 231 1.68 15.14 10.91
CA LYS A 231 0.27 15.00 10.49
C LYS A 231 0.11 13.82 9.51
N LEU A 232 1.02 13.70 8.55
CA LEU A 232 0.99 12.67 7.54
C LEU A 232 1.30 11.29 8.12
N ARG A 233 2.30 11.17 9.00
CA ARG A 233 2.58 9.92 9.74
C ARG A 233 1.35 9.43 10.50
N ASN A 234 0.65 10.31 11.21
CA ASN A 234 -0.56 9.95 11.96
C ASN A 234 -1.70 9.49 11.04
N LYS A 235 -1.89 10.15 9.90
CA LYS A 235 -2.90 9.76 8.92
C LYS A 235 -2.60 8.42 8.26
N VAL A 236 -1.35 8.19 7.86
CA VAL A 236 -0.88 6.91 7.34
C VAL A 236 -1.14 5.79 8.36
N ALA A 237 -0.74 5.98 9.62
CA ALA A 237 -0.96 4.99 10.67
C ALA A 237 -2.45 4.70 10.94
N THR A 238 -3.32 5.71 10.80
CA THR A 238 -4.77 5.55 10.96
C THR A 238 -5.38 4.77 9.80
N LEU A 239 -5.02 5.13 8.56
CA LEU A 239 -5.51 4.45 7.37
C LEU A 239 -4.99 3.01 7.28
N GLU A 240 -3.77 2.73 7.71
CA GLU A 240 -3.26 1.35 7.79
C GLU A 240 -4.12 0.46 8.67
N LYS A 241 -4.46 0.94 9.86
CA LYS A 241 -5.36 0.22 10.76
C LYS A 241 -6.72 -0.01 10.12
N GLN A 242 -7.25 1.00 9.44
CA GLN A 242 -8.53 0.90 8.75
C GLN A 242 -8.49 -0.12 7.61
N VAL A 243 -7.45 -0.10 6.77
CA VAL A 243 -7.29 -1.03 5.63
C VAL A 243 -7.11 -2.46 6.12
N VAL A 244 -6.32 -2.68 7.17
CA VAL A 244 -6.18 -4.01 7.80
C VAL A 244 -7.55 -4.49 8.28
N MET A 245 -8.28 -3.65 9.03
CA MET A 245 -9.60 -4.01 9.54
C MET A 245 -10.60 -4.32 8.41
N GLN A 246 -10.61 -3.53 7.32
CA GLN A 246 -11.45 -3.79 6.15
C GLN A 246 -11.09 -5.12 5.48
N THR A 247 -9.81 -5.41 5.31
CA THR A 247 -9.32 -6.66 4.71
C THR A 247 -9.70 -7.86 5.57
N GLU A 248 -9.58 -7.74 6.90
CA GLU A 248 -10.02 -8.78 7.84
C GLU A 248 -11.54 -9.03 7.74
N GLN A 249 -12.34 -7.96 7.61
CA GLN A 249 -13.80 -8.10 7.45
C GLN A 249 -14.20 -8.75 6.12
N GLU A 250 -13.53 -8.40 5.03
CA GLU A 250 -13.73 -9.05 3.73
C GLU A 250 -13.40 -10.53 3.83
N TYR A 251 -12.24 -10.87 4.40
CA TYR A 251 -11.83 -12.26 4.60
C TYR A 251 -12.83 -13.06 5.45
N ILE A 252 -13.30 -12.49 6.56
CA ILE A 252 -14.30 -13.12 7.43
C ILE A 252 -15.59 -13.38 6.64
N SER A 253 -16.06 -12.39 5.87
CA SER A 253 -17.26 -12.56 5.04
C SER A 253 -17.10 -13.66 4.00
N ASP A 254 -15.96 -13.72 3.32
CA ASP A 254 -15.69 -14.73 2.32
C ASP A 254 -15.69 -16.14 2.94
N CYS A 255 -15.08 -16.28 4.12
CA CYS A 255 -15.10 -17.54 4.87
C CYS A 255 -16.53 -17.92 5.29
N VAL A 256 -17.35 -16.98 5.75
CA VAL A 256 -18.76 -17.24 6.09
C VAL A 256 -19.51 -17.73 4.85
N ASN A 257 -19.37 -17.03 3.72
CA ASN A 257 -20.00 -17.42 2.45
C ASN A 257 -19.59 -18.83 2.02
N GLU A 258 -18.30 -19.15 2.11
CA GLU A 258 -17.77 -20.47 1.76
C GLU A 258 -18.33 -21.56 2.67
N VAL A 259 -18.29 -21.37 4.00
CA VAL A 259 -18.82 -22.34 4.96
C VAL A 259 -20.32 -22.53 4.80
N MET A 260 -21.09 -21.45 4.63
CA MET A 260 -22.53 -21.53 4.39
C MET A 260 -22.82 -22.35 3.12
N SER A 261 -22.06 -22.14 2.05
CA SER A 261 -22.19 -22.93 0.82
C SER A 261 -21.78 -24.39 1.00
N GLU A 262 -20.70 -24.68 1.73
CA GLU A 262 -20.27 -26.05 2.07
C GLU A 262 -21.33 -26.80 2.87
N MET A 263 -22.05 -26.09 3.75
CA MET A 263 -23.18 -26.63 4.53
C MET A 263 -24.49 -26.74 3.73
N GLY A 264 -24.49 -26.31 2.46
CA GLY A 264 -25.64 -26.42 1.56
C GLY A 264 -26.62 -25.25 1.63
N TYR A 265 -26.23 -24.12 2.23
CA TYR A 265 -27.02 -22.90 2.28
C TYR A 265 -26.66 -21.97 1.12
N ASP A 266 -27.57 -21.81 0.18
CA ASP A 266 -27.38 -20.93 -0.98
C ASP A 266 -27.63 -19.46 -0.63
N ILE A 267 -26.82 -18.55 -1.15
CA ILE A 267 -27.10 -17.11 -1.04
C ILE A 267 -28.32 -16.73 -1.90
N ILE A 268 -29.28 -16.05 -1.27
CA ILE A 268 -30.52 -15.56 -1.88
C ILE A 268 -30.36 -14.10 -2.31
N GLY A 269 -29.74 -13.28 -1.47
CA GLY A 269 -29.61 -11.85 -1.73
C GLY A 269 -28.79 -11.12 -0.68
N ASN A 270 -28.62 -9.82 -0.88
CA ASN A 270 -27.86 -8.95 0.02
C ASN A 270 -28.50 -7.56 0.14
N ARG A 271 -28.19 -6.86 1.22
CA ARG A 271 -28.50 -5.44 1.39
C ARG A 271 -27.44 -4.72 2.22
N SER A 272 -27.39 -3.40 2.10
CA SER A 272 -26.53 -2.54 2.92
C SER A 272 -27.37 -1.44 3.55
N VAL A 273 -27.26 -1.28 4.86
CA VAL A 273 -28.05 -0.31 5.64
C VAL A 273 -27.11 0.62 6.40
N THR A 274 -27.37 1.92 6.34
CA THR A 274 -26.66 2.93 7.15
C THR A 274 -27.62 3.53 8.16
N LYS A 275 -27.38 3.33 9.45
CA LYS A 275 -28.21 3.91 10.52
C LYS A 275 -27.97 5.42 10.63
N ARG A 276 -28.89 6.15 11.28
CA ARG A 276 -28.73 7.59 11.59
C ARG A 276 -27.46 7.91 12.37
N SER A 277 -26.94 6.95 13.13
CA SER A 277 -25.65 7.06 13.84
C SER A 277 -24.42 7.03 12.92
N GLY A 278 -24.61 6.79 11.62
CA GLY A 278 -23.52 6.57 10.67
C GLY A 278 -22.99 5.14 10.64
N LYS A 279 -23.39 4.28 11.58
CA LYS A 279 -22.98 2.86 11.60
C LYS A 279 -23.57 2.13 10.40
N ARG A 280 -22.70 1.47 9.63
CA ARG A 280 -23.05 0.72 8.42
C ARG A 280 -23.15 -0.76 8.76
N PHE A 281 -24.15 -1.40 8.18
CA PHE A 281 -24.40 -2.83 8.29
C PHE A 281 -24.53 -3.40 6.89
N ARG A 282 -23.94 -4.57 6.68
CA ARG A 282 -24.12 -5.36 5.47
C ARG A 282 -24.85 -6.63 5.86
N ASN A 283 -25.84 -7.02 5.09
CA ASN A 283 -26.63 -8.20 5.34
C ASN A 283 -26.55 -9.13 4.14
N GLU A 284 -26.32 -10.40 4.39
CA GLU A 284 -26.42 -11.49 3.43
C GLU A 284 -27.54 -12.43 3.87
N LEU A 285 -28.35 -12.87 2.92
CA LEU A 285 -29.48 -13.74 3.18
C LEU A 285 -29.22 -15.09 2.53
N PHE A 286 -29.27 -16.17 3.32
CA PHE A 286 -29.05 -17.53 2.86
C PHE A 286 -30.31 -18.36 2.99
N SER A 287 -30.55 -19.26 2.03
CA SER A 287 -31.67 -20.18 2.06
C SER A 287 -31.52 -21.19 3.18
N TYR A 288 -32.59 -21.43 3.93
CA TYR A 288 -32.66 -22.48 4.92
C TYR A 288 -34.01 -23.17 4.78
N GLY A 289 -34.08 -24.35 4.17
CA GLY A 289 -35.36 -25.04 3.94
C GLY A 289 -36.38 -24.26 3.08
N ASP A 290 -37.61 -24.75 3.06
CA ASP A 290 -38.70 -24.14 2.28
C ASP A 290 -39.33 -22.98 3.07
N GLY A 291 -39.22 -21.76 2.55
CA GLY A 291 -39.87 -20.59 3.13
C GLY A 291 -39.15 -19.97 4.33
N THR A 292 -37.94 -20.42 4.66
CA THR A 292 -37.12 -19.87 5.74
C THR A 292 -35.72 -19.49 5.24
N ALA A 293 -35.06 -18.58 5.97
CA ALA A 293 -33.74 -18.07 5.62
C ALA A 293 -32.92 -17.70 6.86
N ILE A 294 -31.61 -17.66 6.68
CA ILE A 294 -30.65 -17.16 7.66
C ILE A 294 -30.17 -15.80 7.18
N ASN A 295 -30.47 -14.74 7.94
CA ASN A 295 -29.94 -13.40 7.75
C ASN A 295 -28.64 -13.26 8.55
N VAL A 296 -27.53 -13.04 7.85
CA VAL A 296 -26.21 -12.77 8.43
C VAL A 296 -25.94 -11.28 8.32
N THR A 297 -25.77 -10.62 9.46
CA THR A 297 -25.50 -9.18 9.55
C THR A 297 -24.06 -8.96 10.00
N TYR A 298 -23.32 -8.18 9.22
CA TYR A 298 -21.96 -7.74 9.50
C TYR A 298 -21.96 -6.26 9.88
N ASP A 299 -21.25 -5.91 10.95
CA ASP A 299 -20.97 -4.52 11.29
C ASP A 299 -19.54 -4.10 10.93
N SER A 300 -19.25 -2.80 11.04
CA SER A 300 -17.93 -2.23 10.74
C SER A 300 -16.82 -2.58 11.74
N GLU A 301 -17.15 -3.20 12.87
CA GLU A 301 -16.23 -3.57 13.95
C GLU A 301 -15.96 -5.08 13.99
N GLY A 302 -16.52 -5.85 13.05
CA GLY A 302 -16.38 -7.28 12.97
C GLY A 302 -17.32 -8.09 13.85
N GLN A 303 -18.38 -7.48 14.34
CA GLN A 303 -19.47 -8.22 14.97
C GLN A 303 -20.35 -8.83 13.87
N ILE A 304 -20.63 -10.12 14.03
CA ILE A 304 -21.53 -10.87 13.16
C ILE A 304 -22.73 -11.30 13.99
N ALA A 305 -23.92 -11.07 13.46
CA ALA A 305 -25.17 -11.58 14.01
C ALA A 305 -25.83 -12.48 12.97
N MET A 306 -26.34 -13.62 13.40
CA MET A 306 -27.07 -14.56 12.55
C MET A 306 -28.47 -14.77 13.12
N GLU A 307 -29.48 -14.69 12.26
CA GLU A 307 -30.89 -14.80 12.62
C GLU A 307 -31.60 -15.71 11.63
N LEU A 308 -32.35 -16.69 12.13
CA LEU A 308 -33.23 -17.54 11.32
C LEU A 308 -34.64 -16.95 11.33
N GLY A 309 -35.24 -16.77 10.16
CA GLY A 309 -36.58 -16.20 10.03
C GLY A 309 -37.36 -16.76 8.85
N GLY A 310 -38.66 -16.51 8.85
CA GLY A 310 -39.57 -16.85 7.74
C GLY A 310 -39.48 -15.83 6.62
N ILE A 311 -39.55 -16.27 5.37
CA ILE A 311 -39.48 -15.38 4.21
C ILE A 311 -40.87 -14.82 3.90
N ASP A 312 -40.98 -13.51 3.72
CA ASP A 312 -42.18 -12.84 3.21
C ASP A 312 -41.79 -11.61 2.36
N ARG A 313 -42.74 -11.03 1.63
CA ARG A 313 -42.55 -9.79 0.85
C ARG A 313 -42.95 -8.53 1.61
N ALA A 314 -43.50 -8.67 2.81
CA ALA A 314 -43.90 -7.58 3.67
C ALA A 314 -43.41 -7.76 5.11
N ASP A 315 -43.17 -6.64 5.78
CA ASP A 315 -42.90 -6.64 7.22
C ASP A 315 -44.17 -6.99 8.00
N ARG A 316 -44.13 -8.10 8.72
CA ARG A 316 -45.23 -8.56 9.59
C ARG A 316 -44.73 -9.43 10.73
N ILE A 317 -45.62 -9.69 11.68
CA ILE A 317 -45.37 -10.64 12.78
C ILE A 317 -45.78 -12.04 12.29
N PRO A 318 -45.01 -13.10 12.61
CA PRO A 318 -45.42 -14.46 12.30
C PRO A 318 -46.69 -14.84 13.05
N THR A 319 -47.53 -15.65 12.43
CA THR A 319 -48.66 -16.30 13.09
C THR A 319 -48.17 -17.32 14.13
N SER A 320 -49.06 -17.76 15.03
CA SER A 320 -48.67 -18.74 16.05
C SER A 320 -48.14 -20.05 15.46
N ASP A 321 -48.68 -20.50 14.32
CA ASP A 321 -48.24 -21.73 13.67
C ASP A 321 -46.90 -21.54 12.96
N GLU A 322 -46.70 -20.41 12.26
CA GLU A 322 -45.40 -20.05 11.68
C GLU A 322 -44.32 -19.90 12.75
N ALA A 323 -44.65 -19.29 13.90
CA ALA A 323 -43.71 -19.12 15.01
C ALA A 323 -43.29 -20.47 15.63
N ASN A 324 -44.19 -21.45 15.65
CA ASN A 324 -43.85 -22.82 16.08
C ASN A 324 -42.93 -23.52 15.08
N VAL A 325 -43.19 -23.39 13.78
CA VAL A 325 -42.32 -23.92 12.71
C VAL A 325 -40.92 -23.27 12.79
N LEU A 326 -40.87 -21.95 12.97
CA LEU A 326 -39.62 -21.22 13.12
C LEU A 326 -38.85 -21.63 14.37
N ARG A 327 -39.54 -21.88 15.49
CA ARG A 327 -38.92 -22.42 16.71
C ARG A 327 -38.22 -23.74 16.43
N GLU A 328 -38.88 -24.69 15.77
CA GLU A 328 -38.27 -25.98 15.40
C GLU A 328 -37.09 -25.78 14.44
N GLY A 329 -37.20 -24.85 13.49
CA GLY A 329 -36.10 -24.45 12.61
C GLY A 329 -34.89 -23.91 13.39
N MET A 330 -35.12 -23.05 14.38
CA MET A 330 -34.08 -22.51 15.25
C MET A 330 -33.40 -23.61 16.09
N GLU A 331 -34.17 -24.56 16.65
CA GLU A 331 -33.62 -25.70 17.40
C GLU A 331 -32.70 -26.56 16.53
N SER A 332 -33.10 -26.83 15.29
CA SER A 332 -32.28 -27.56 14.31
C SER A 332 -31.00 -26.77 13.98
N PHE A 333 -31.13 -25.48 13.66
CA PHE A 333 -30.00 -24.64 13.29
C PHE A 333 -28.99 -24.48 14.43
N CYS A 334 -29.38 -24.56 15.70
CA CYS A 334 -28.43 -24.57 16.82
C CYS A 334 -27.39 -25.72 16.72
N SER A 335 -27.75 -26.85 16.11
CA SER A 335 -26.80 -27.94 15.87
C SER A 335 -25.86 -27.60 14.73
N ASP A 336 -26.40 -27.16 13.59
CA ASP A 336 -25.62 -26.74 12.42
C ASP A 336 -24.67 -25.60 12.74
N PHE A 337 -25.10 -24.68 13.60
CA PHE A 337 -24.28 -23.55 14.05
C PHE A 337 -22.99 -24.03 14.76
N ARG A 338 -23.00 -25.16 15.46
CA ARG A 338 -21.76 -25.72 16.05
C ARG A 338 -20.79 -26.19 14.97
N ASP A 339 -21.30 -26.82 13.92
CA ASP A 339 -20.47 -27.30 12.81
C ASP A 339 -19.93 -26.12 11.99
N PHE A 340 -20.76 -25.09 11.77
CA PHE A 340 -20.37 -23.81 11.18
C PHE A 340 -19.17 -23.18 11.90
N GLU A 341 -19.16 -23.20 13.23
CA GLU A 341 -18.06 -22.64 14.03
C GLU A 341 -16.75 -23.42 13.90
N GLU A 342 -16.80 -24.75 13.89
CA GLU A 342 -15.59 -25.56 13.69
C GLU A 342 -15.05 -25.41 12.26
N LEU A 343 -15.91 -25.25 11.26
CA LEU A 343 -15.50 -24.97 9.88
C LEU A 343 -14.84 -23.60 9.73
N LEU A 344 -15.41 -22.54 10.33
CA LEU A 344 -14.78 -21.20 10.35
C LEU A 344 -13.42 -21.23 11.03
N LYS A 345 -13.31 -21.94 12.15
CA LYS A 345 -12.06 -22.12 12.89
C LYS A 345 -11.01 -22.87 12.08
N ALA A 346 -11.41 -23.89 11.30
CA ALA A 346 -10.51 -24.58 10.38
C ALA A 346 -9.97 -23.64 9.28
N LYS A 347 -10.73 -22.61 8.91
CA LYS A 347 -10.30 -21.53 8.01
C LYS A 347 -9.56 -20.39 8.74
N GLY A 348 -9.30 -20.51 10.04
CA GLY A 348 -8.54 -19.51 10.81
C GLY A 348 -9.36 -18.32 11.33
N VAL A 349 -10.69 -18.35 11.16
CA VAL A 349 -11.61 -17.36 11.72
C VAL A 349 -12.02 -17.80 13.13
N LEU A 350 -11.63 -17.02 14.14
CA LEU A 350 -11.85 -17.37 15.54
C LEU A 350 -12.89 -16.45 16.17
N ILE A 351 -13.86 -17.06 16.86
CA ILE A 351 -14.84 -16.33 17.66
C ILE A 351 -14.17 -15.89 18.97
N LYS A 352 -13.89 -14.60 19.08
CA LYS A 352 -13.25 -14.03 20.27
C LYS A 352 -14.19 -13.99 21.49
N SER A 353 -15.44 -13.60 21.28
CA SER A 353 -16.43 -13.44 22.35
C SER A 353 -17.84 -13.58 21.82
N ARG A 354 -18.71 -14.27 22.56
CA ARG A 354 -20.15 -14.31 22.30
C ARG A 354 -20.82 -13.15 23.02
N ILE A 355 -21.47 -12.26 22.26
CA ILE A 355 -22.20 -11.13 22.82
C ILE A 355 -23.56 -11.58 23.35
N SER A 356 -24.29 -12.35 22.54
CA SER A 356 -25.61 -12.88 22.88
C SER A 356 -25.88 -14.13 22.08
N MET A 357 -26.67 -15.04 22.64
CA MET A 357 -27.23 -16.21 21.97
C MET A 357 -28.64 -16.41 22.51
N ALA A 358 -29.64 -16.01 21.72
CA ALA A 358 -31.04 -16.15 22.11
C ALA A 358 -31.45 -17.63 22.07
N PRO A 359 -32.31 -18.10 23.01
CA PRO A 359 -32.85 -19.45 22.95
C PRO A 359 -33.82 -19.60 21.77
N PRO A 360 -33.98 -20.81 21.21
CA PRO A 360 -34.94 -21.07 20.14
C PRO A 360 -36.37 -21.08 20.72
N THR A 361 -37.00 -19.92 20.84
CA THR A 361 -38.38 -19.78 21.33
C THR A 361 -39.24 -19.04 20.32
N ALA A 362 -40.55 -19.26 20.36
CA ALA A 362 -41.50 -18.60 19.46
C ALA A 362 -41.47 -17.05 19.58
N GLU A 363 -41.00 -16.51 20.70
CA GLU A 363 -40.86 -15.06 20.90
C GLU A 363 -39.77 -14.42 20.03
N TYR A 364 -38.76 -15.21 19.63
CA TYR A 364 -37.71 -14.79 18.71
C TYR A 364 -38.00 -15.14 17.25
N ALA A 365 -39.19 -15.70 16.96
CA ALA A 365 -39.59 -15.96 15.59
C ALA A 365 -39.85 -14.64 14.86
N THR A 366 -39.21 -14.46 13.71
CA THR A 366 -39.30 -13.25 12.90
C THR A 366 -39.62 -13.56 11.44
N ILE A 367 -40.15 -12.55 10.76
CA ILE A 367 -40.33 -12.56 9.31
C ILE A 367 -39.30 -11.63 8.69
N ILE A 368 -38.58 -12.15 7.69
CA ILE A 368 -37.60 -11.43 6.88
C ILE A 368 -38.31 -10.97 5.62
N ASN A 369 -38.50 -9.66 5.50
CA ASN A 369 -38.99 -9.04 4.28
C ASN A 369 -37.91 -9.10 3.19
N VAL A 370 -38.07 -9.99 2.21
CA VAL A 370 -37.10 -10.16 1.11
C VAL A 370 -37.15 -9.04 0.08
N SER A 371 -38.20 -8.21 0.09
CA SER A 371 -38.29 -7.03 -0.78
C SER A 371 -37.24 -5.97 -0.44
N ASP A 372 -36.68 -6.00 0.78
CA ASP A 372 -35.59 -5.12 1.20
C ASP A 372 -34.21 -5.53 0.66
N TYR A 373 -34.13 -6.70 0.03
CA TYR A 373 -32.89 -7.29 -0.44
C TYR A 373 -32.76 -7.20 -1.96
N THR A 374 -31.53 -6.99 -2.41
CA THR A 374 -31.18 -7.23 -3.81
C THR A 374 -31.04 -8.74 -3.99
N ILE A 375 -32.03 -9.35 -4.66
CA ILE A 375 -32.06 -10.79 -4.94
C ILE A 375 -31.02 -11.13 -6.00
N THR A 376 -30.15 -12.09 -5.69
CA THR A 376 -29.07 -12.55 -6.58
C THR A 376 -29.33 -13.95 -7.13
N THR A 377 -30.26 -14.71 -6.54
CA THR A 377 -30.59 -16.06 -6.99
C THR A 377 -31.58 -16.07 -8.16
N SER A 378 -31.42 -17.05 -9.05
CA SER A 378 -32.39 -17.35 -10.12
C SER A 378 -33.46 -18.36 -9.67
N LYS A 379 -33.27 -19.01 -8.52
CA LYS A 379 -34.25 -19.95 -7.96
C LYS A 379 -35.46 -19.17 -7.42
N PRO A 380 -36.69 -19.67 -7.61
CA PRO A 380 -37.87 -19.04 -7.03
C PRO A 380 -37.76 -19.09 -5.49
N ILE A 381 -38.01 -17.94 -4.86
CA ILE A 381 -38.02 -17.81 -3.41
C ILE A 381 -39.45 -18.10 -2.93
N SER A 382 -39.60 -19.13 -2.12
CA SER A 382 -40.87 -19.47 -1.46
C SER A 382 -41.06 -18.60 -0.21
N GLU A 383 -42.27 -18.12 0.01
CA GLU A 383 -42.66 -17.48 1.27
C GLU A 383 -42.98 -18.56 2.32
N ILE A 384 -42.86 -18.22 3.59
CA ILE A 384 -43.23 -19.12 4.68
C ILE A 384 -44.70 -19.48 4.55
N ALA A 385 -44.99 -20.78 4.54
CA ALA A 385 -46.35 -21.28 4.49
C ALA A 385 -46.46 -22.52 5.39
N VAL A 386 -47.42 -22.47 6.32
CA VAL A 386 -47.78 -23.65 7.10
C VAL A 386 -48.67 -24.52 6.21
N LYS A 387 -48.19 -25.71 5.82
CA LYS A 387 -49.04 -26.70 5.13
C LYS A 387 -50.15 -27.10 6.09
N GLU A 388 -51.37 -26.66 5.83
CA GLU A 388 -52.55 -27.18 6.54
C GLU A 388 -52.63 -28.69 6.32
N THR A 389 -52.20 -29.49 7.29
CA THR A 389 -52.70 -30.84 7.41
C THR A 389 -54.18 -30.72 7.74
N ARG A 390 -55.04 -30.87 6.72
CA ARG A 390 -56.48 -31.08 6.88
C ARG A 390 -56.70 -32.02 8.08
N SER A 391 -57.14 -31.47 9.19
CA SER A 391 -57.59 -32.27 10.32
C SER A 391 -58.77 -33.10 9.82
N LYS A 392 -58.61 -34.42 9.77
CA LYS A 392 -59.76 -35.31 9.64
C LYS A 392 -60.59 -35.08 10.89
N ALA A 393 -61.66 -34.30 10.76
CA ALA A 393 -62.69 -34.17 11.75
C ALA A 393 -63.18 -35.57 12.14
N ALA A 394 -62.74 -36.05 13.30
CA ALA A 394 -63.34 -37.22 13.93
C ALA A 394 -64.73 -36.79 14.39
N THR A 395 -65.73 -37.09 13.56
CA THR A 395 -67.14 -36.93 13.91
C THR A 395 -67.42 -37.76 15.16
N LYS A 396 -67.48 -37.11 16.32
CA LYS A 396 -67.98 -37.72 17.55
C LYS A 396 -69.46 -38.00 17.34
N ARG A 397 -69.81 -39.25 17.01
CA ARG A 397 -71.18 -39.75 17.15
C ARG A 397 -71.51 -39.77 18.64
N THR A 398 -72.26 -38.77 19.09
CA THR A 398 -72.90 -38.79 20.41
C THR A 398 -74.07 -39.76 20.33
N MET A 399 -73.97 -40.90 21.02
CA MET A 399 -75.13 -41.76 21.27
C MET A 399 -76.06 -41.03 22.23
N GLN A 400 -77.28 -40.74 21.80
CA GLN A 400 -78.37 -40.37 22.70
C GLN A 400 -78.85 -41.64 23.42
N LYS A 401 -79.04 -41.51 24.72
CA LYS A 401 -79.68 -42.52 25.56
C LYS A 401 -81.16 -42.16 25.60
N GLU A 402 -82.01 -43.02 25.05
CA GLU A 402 -83.44 -42.98 25.28
C GLU A 402 -83.68 -43.58 26.68
N ASP A 403 -84.17 -42.75 27.60
CA ASP A 403 -84.69 -43.23 28.87
C ASP A 403 -86.18 -43.58 28.66
N ASN A 404 -86.52 -44.82 29.02
CA ASN A 404 -87.88 -45.36 29.12
C ASN A 404 -88.61 -44.82 30.35
#